data_AF-A0A1I3VJC9-F1
#
_entry.id   AF-A0A1I3VJC9-F1
#
_cell.length_a   1.000
_cell.length_b   1.000
_cell.length_c   1.000
_cell.angle_alpha   90.00
_cell.angle_beta   90.00
_cell.angle_gamma   90.00
#
_symmetry.space_group_name_H-M   'P 1'
#
loop_
_entity.id
_entity.type
_entity.pdbx_description
1 polymer ?
#
loop_
_entity_poly.entity_id
_entity_poly.type
_entity_poly.pdbx_seq_one_letter_code
_entity_poly.pdbx_strand_id
1 'polypeptide(L)'
;MEKQHVDKSLFVLGVGFSVYFLFLFLNYHLFHLDFVLLGVVQELITIPLMMAVVVVFAISLYRLIRHFSFQGYLIWAAIILLACSAAVWGSLVFS
;
A
#
# COMPACT_ATOMS: atom_id res chain seq x y z
N MET A 1 -3.51 -21.05 -15.90
CA MET A 1 -2.90 -21.15 -14.55
C MET A 1 -2.10 -19.91 -14.16
N GLU A 2 -1.50 -19.17 -15.11
CA GLU A 2 -0.68 -17.99 -14.82
C GLU A 2 -1.44 -16.81 -14.17
N LYS A 3 -2.68 -16.52 -14.59
CA LYS A 3 -3.49 -15.39 -14.07
C LYS A 3 -3.68 -15.43 -12.55
N GLN A 4 -4.04 -16.61 -12.03
CA GLN A 4 -4.34 -16.81 -10.61
C GLN A 4 -3.12 -16.62 -9.70
N HIS A 5 -1.90 -16.86 -10.22
CA HIS A 5 -0.66 -16.65 -9.47
C HIS A 5 -0.34 -15.15 -9.32
N VAL A 6 -0.61 -14.37 -10.36
CA VAL A 6 -0.39 -12.92 -10.34
C VAL A 6 -1.40 -12.24 -9.42
N ASP A 7 -2.67 -12.68 -9.41
CA ASP A 7 -3.69 -12.07 -8.55
C ASP A 7 -3.42 -12.34 -7.05
N LYS A 8 -2.92 -13.53 -6.70
CA LYS A 8 -2.41 -13.81 -5.34
C LYS A 8 -1.20 -12.96 -4.99
N SER A 9 -0.27 -12.76 -5.92
CA SER A 9 0.92 -11.92 -5.70
C SER A 9 0.53 -10.46 -5.43
N LEU A 10 -0.40 -9.89 -6.21
CA LEU A 10 -0.92 -8.54 -6.01
C LEU A 10 -1.62 -8.39 -4.64
N PHE A 11 -2.37 -9.41 -4.22
CA PHE A 11 -3.01 -9.42 -2.90
C PHE A 11 -1.96 -9.45 -1.76
N VAL A 12 -0.95 -10.32 -1.85
CA VAL A 12 0.12 -10.39 -0.84
C VAL A 12 0.93 -9.09 -0.78
N LEU A 13 1.23 -8.48 -1.94
CA LEU A 13 1.87 -7.17 -2.00
C LEU A 13 1.02 -6.08 -1.33
N GLY A 14 -0.29 -6.08 -1.58
CA GLY A 14 -1.23 -5.15 -0.95
C GLY A 14 -1.27 -5.29 0.58
N VAL A 15 -1.31 -6.53 1.09
CA VAL A 15 -1.23 -6.80 2.53
C VAL A 15 0.12 -6.34 3.11
N GLY A 16 1.23 -6.61 2.43
CA GLY A 16 2.56 -6.16 2.85
C GLY A 16 2.67 -4.64 2.96
N PHE A 17 2.16 -3.91 1.96
CA PHE A 17 2.11 -2.44 2.01
C PHE A 17 1.23 -1.93 3.14
N SER A 18 0.05 -2.53 3.34
CA SER A 18 -0.86 -2.13 4.42
C SER A 18 -0.23 -2.29 5.79
N VAL A 19 0.45 -3.40 6.05
CA VAL A 19 1.17 -3.62 7.31
C VAL A 19 2.29 -2.60 7.48
N TYR A 20 3.07 -2.30 6.43
CA TYR A 20 4.14 -1.30 6.50
C TYR A 20 3.60 0.09 6.84
N PHE A 21 2.57 0.58 6.13
CA PHE A 21 1.97 1.89 6.42
C PHE A 21 1.29 1.94 7.77
N LEU A 22 0.67 0.85 8.22
CA LEU A 22 0.12 0.76 9.56
C LEU A 22 1.23 0.92 10.61
N PHE A 23 2.37 0.26 10.43
CA PHE A 23 3.52 0.39 11.33
C PHE A 23 4.08 1.81 11.36
N LEU A 24 4.15 2.46 10.19
CA LEU A 24 4.54 3.85 10.03
C LEU A 24 3.61 4.80 10.78
N PHE A 25 2.30 4.58 10.65
CA PHE A 25 1.27 5.36 11.34
C PHE A 25 1.35 5.18 12.86
N LEU A 26 1.50 3.94 13.34
CA LEU A 26 1.72 3.68 14.77
C LEU A 26 3.01 4.33 15.27
N ASN A 27 4.10 4.28 14.50
CA ASN A 27 5.36 4.89 14.88
C ASN A 27 5.20 6.42 15.05
N TYR A 28 4.60 7.06 14.05
CA TYR A 28 4.34 8.49 14.07
C TYR A 28 3.41 8.91 15.22
N HIS A 29 2.33 8.17 15.47
CA HIS A 29 1.28 8.62 16.39
C HIS A 29 1.45 8.14 17.84
N LEU A 30 2.02 6.96 18.07
CA LEU A 30 2.14 6.36 19.41
C LEU A 30 3.56 6.35 19.93
N PHE A 31 4.56 6.05 19.09
CA PHE A 31 5.92 5.79 19.56
C PHE A 31 6.82 7.03 19.56
N HIS A 32 6.58 8.04 18.71
CA HIS A 32 7.39 9.27 18.61
C HIS A 32 8.89 8.96 18.69
N LEU A 33 9.36 8.00 17.88
CA LEU A 33 10.78 7.65 17.85
C LEU A 33 11.57 8.79 17.21
N ASP A 34 11.98 9.78 18.01
CA ASP A 34 12.73 10.99 17.64
C ASP A 34 14.20 10.72 17.23
N PHE A 35 14.47 9.56 16.63
CA PHE A 35 15.77 9.26 16.07
C PHE A 35 15.84 9.81 14.65
N VAL A 36 16.52 10.95 14.48
CA VAL A 36 16.72 11.61 13.17
C VAL A 36 17.21 10.64 12.10
N LEU A 37 18.14 9.73 12.44
CA LEU A 37 18.67 8.73 11.50
C LEU A 37 17.61 7.69 11.09
N LEU A 38 16.72 7.31 12.01
CA LEU A 38 15.63 6.38 11.74
C LEU A 38 14.57 7.03 10.84
N GLY A 39 14.28 8.32 11.07
CA GLY A 39 13.39 9.13 10.23
C GLY A 39 13.88 9.21 8.79
N VAL A 40 15.16 9.51 8.56
CA VAL A 40 15.73 9.60 7.20
C VAL A 40 15.70 8.25 6.47
N VAL A 41 16.04 7.15 7.15
CA VAL A 41 15.96 5.81 6.56
C VAL A 41 14.52 5.43 6.23
N GLN A 42 13.59 5.78 7.13
CA GLN A 42 12.15 5.56 6.93
C GLN A 42 11.65 6.35 5.71
N GLU A 43 11.99 7.63 5.58
CA GLU A 43 11.61 8.45 4.43
C GLU A 43 12.20 7.90 3.12
N LEU A 44 13.48 7.51 3.13
CA LEU A 44 14.17 6.94 1.97
C LEU A 44 13.51 5.66 1.45
N ILE A 45 12.95 4.83 2.33
CA ILE A 45 12.22 3.61 1.98
C ILE A 45 10.76 3.92 1.60
N THR A 46 10.15 4.92 2.25
CA THR A 46 8.72 5.23 2.08
C THR A 46 8.43 5.83 0.70
N ILE A 47 9.32 6.70 0.18
CA ILE A 47 9.17 7.30 -1.15
C ILE A 47 9.06 6.24 -2.27
N PRO A 48 10.01 5.30 -2.44
CA PRO A 48 9.90 4.26 -3.47
C PRO A 48 8.72 3.31 -3.19
N LEU A 49 8.37 3.07 -1.92
CA LEU A 49 7.19 2.26 -1.59
C LEU A 49 5.88 2.91 -2.04
N MET A 50 5.73 4.23 -1.85
CA MET A 50 4.57 4.96 -2.34
C MET A 50 4.46 4.86 -3.87
N MET A 51 5.57 4.98 -4.59
CA MET A 51 5.57 4.81 -6.04
C MET A 51 5.14 3.37 -6.43
N ALA A 52 5.64 2.36 -5.72
CA ALA A 52 5.24 0.97 -5.95
C ALA A 52 3.74 0.74 -5.68
N VAL A 53 3.17 1.34 -4.63
CA VAL A 53 1.74 1.26 -4.29
C VAL A 53 0.88 1.84 -5.39
N VAL A 54 1.24 3.01 -5.93
CA VAL A 54 0.52 3.66 -7.03
C VAL A 54 0.54 2.78 -8.30
N VAL A 55 1.69 2.19 -8.62
CA VAL A 55 1.83 1.29 -9.78
C VAL A 55 1.00 0.02 -9.58
N VAL A 56 1.08 -0.62 -8.42
CA VAL A 56 0.30 -1.84 -8.09
C VAL A 56 -1.21 -1.55 -8.11
N PHE A 57 -1.62 -0.37 -7.62
CA PHE A 57 -3.01 0.09 -7.69
C PHE A 57 -3.47 0.31 -9.13
N ALA A 58 -2.69 1.01 -9.95
CA ALA A 58 -3.02 1.25 -11.35
C ALA A 58 -3.15 -0.07 -12.14
N ILE A 59 -2.25 -1.03 -11.91
CA ILE A 59 -2.32 -2.37 -12.52
C ILE A 59 -3.57 -3.13 -12.06
N SER A 60 -3.88 -3.07 -10.77
CA SER A 60 -5.07 -3.75 -10.21
C SER A 60 -6.36 -3.16 -10.78
N LEU A 61 -6.45 -1.82 -10.85
CA LEU A 61 -7.60 -1.11 -11.43
C LEU A 61 -7.75 -1.40 -12.92
N TYR A 62 -6.64 -1.36 -13.68
CA TYR A 62 -6.63 -1.66 -15.11
C TYR A 62 -7.13 -3.09 -15.38
N ARG A 63 -6.68 -4.07 -14.59
CA ARG A 63 -7.16 -5.45 -14.69
C ARG A 63 -8.64 -5.60 -14.32
N LEU A 64 -9.08 -4.90 -13.28
CA LEU A 64 -10.48 -4.93 -12.84
C LEU A 64 -11.41 -4.40 -13.96
N ILE A 65 -11.06 -3.28 -14.57
CA ILE A 65 -11.85 -2.65 -15.66
C ILE A 65 -11.80 -3.50 -16.94
N ARG A 66 -10.61 -4.00 -17.33
CA ARG A 66 -10.44 -4.73 -18.60
C ARG A 66 -11.05 -6.13 -18.59
N HIS A 67 -11.13 -6.78 -17.43
CA HIS A 67 -11.64 -8.15 -17.35
C HIS A 67 -13.00 -8.28 -16.66
N PHE A 68 -13.59 -7.19 -16.12
CA PHE A 68 -14.86 -7.19 -15.37
C PHE A 68 -15.07 -8.46 -14.54
N SER A 69 -13.97 -8.95 -13.98
CA SER A 69 -13.93 -10.25 -13.33
C SER A 69 -14.06 -9.96 -11.86
N PHE A 70 -15.22 -10.30 -11.30
CA PHE A 70 -15.53 -10.27 -9.86
C PHE A 70 -14.73 -11.35 -9.11
N GLN A 71 -13.42 -11.43 -9.35
CA GLN A 71 -12.55 -12.20 -8.48
C GLN A 71 -12.35 -11.39 -7.21
N GLY A 72 -12.92 -11.88 -6.10
CA GLY A 72 -12.91 -11.18 -4.82
C GLY A 72 -11.51 -10.69 -4.39
N TYR A 73 -10.45 -11.40 -4.77
CA TYR A 73 -9.07 -10.99 -4.49
C TYR A 73 -8.66 -9.64 -5.11
N LEU A 74 -9.10 -9.33 -6.34
CA LEU A 74 -8.81 -8.04 -6.97
C LEU A 74 -9.55 -6.88 -6.29
N ILE A 75 -10.78 -7.15 -5.83
CA ILE A 75 -11.60 -6.16 -5.10
C ILE A 75 -10.98 -5.89 -3.73
N TRP A 76 -10.59 -6.93 -2.99
CA TRP A 76 -9.90 -6.78 -1.71
C TRP A 76 -8.56 -6.07 -1.86
N ALA A 77 -7.76 -6.39 -2.88
CA ALA A 77 -6.52 -5.68 -3.17
C ALA A 77 -6.77 -4.19 -3.44
N ALA A 78 -7.79 -3.85 -4.23
CA ALA A 78 -8.15 -2.46 -4.51
C ALA A 78 -8.61 -1.72 -3.24
N ILE A 79 -9.42 -2.35 -2.39
CA ILE A 79 -9.87 -1.76 -1.11
C ILE A 79 -8.68 -1.51 -0.17
N ILE A 80 -7.77 -2.48 -0.03
CA ILE A 80 -6.58 -2.36 0.82
C ILE A 80 -5.66 -1.24 0.33
N LEU A 81 -5.44 -1.16 -0.98
CA LEU A 81 -4.63 -0.10 -1.58
C LEU A 81 -5.29 1.27 -1.42
N LEU A 82 -6.62 1.35 -1.55
CA LEU A 82 -7.38 2.58 -1.35
C LEU A 82 -7.31 3.05 0.11
N ALA A 83 -7.41 2.13 1.07
CA ALA A 83 -7.19 2.41 2.48
C ALA A 83 -5.76 2.88 2.78
N CYS A 84 -4.74 2.29 2.12
CA CYS A 84 -3.35 2.77 2.24
C CYS A 84 -3.20 4.19 1.71
N SER A 85 -3.76 4.51 0.53
CA SER A 85 -3.70 5.87 0.00
C SER A 85 -4.41 6.88 0.90
N ALA A 86 -5.53 6.50 1.53
CA ALA A 86 -6.23 7.36 2.49
C ALA A 86 -5.41 7.58 3.77
N ALA A 87 -4.75 6.54 4.29
CA ALA A 87 -3.86 6.65 5.45
C ALA A 87 -2.64 7.55 5.17
N VAL A 88 -2.06 7.43 3.97
CA VAL A 88 -0.98 8.31 3.50
C VAL A 88 -1.42 9.77 3.40
N TRP A 89 -2.59 10.02 2.81
CA TRP A 89 -3.16 11.37 2.75
C TRP A 89 -3.47 11.93 4.15
N GLY A 90 -4.02 11.12 5.05
CA GLY A 90 -4.23 11.49 6.43
C GLY A 90 -2.92 11.84 7.14
N SER A 91 -1.86 11.07 6.90
CA SER A 91 -0.52 11.34 7.45
C SER A 91 0.09 12.62 6.89
N LEU A 92 -0.19 13.00 5.64
CA LEU A 92 0.32 14.22 5.01
C LEU A 92 -0.48 15.47 5.37
N VAL A 93 -1.78 15.35 5.66
CA VAL A 93 -2.65 16.47 6.06
C VAL A 93 -2.48 16.82 7.55
N PHE A 94 -2.10 15.84 8.37
CA PHE A 94 -1.85 16.01 9.82
C PHE A 94 -0.35 16.16 10.18
N SER A 95 0.53 16.23 9.18
CA SER A 95 1.94 16.66 9.33
C SER A 95 2.09 18.12 8.95
#